data_AF-A0A958PCN6-F1
#
_entry.id   AF-A0A958PCN6-F1
#
_cell.length_a   1.000
_cell.length_b   1.000
_cell.length_c   1.000
_cell.angle_alpha   90.00
_cell.angle_beta   90.00
_cell.angle_gamma   90.00
#
_symmetry.space_group_name_H-M   'P 1'
#
loop_
_entity.id
_entity.type
_entity.pdbx_description
1 polymer ?
#
loop_
_entity_poly.entity_id
_entity_poly.type
_entity_poly.pdbx_seq_one_letter_code
_entity_poly.pdbx_strand_id
1 'polypeptide(L)'
;MKTLWIPVLLLFTSYLMAESTSRMVFIPRDQLSKLEQQFTQSTTPNIDFLRQSLQKKWRCELYGARTQAQVKNNLELYKFIPVGVSTSENGLYKNNGTQVTKLYSLTKSRFYARQGEFIDEVRAKGQTLIAKTQHVSADGTLSTLTYSLCK
;
A
#
# COMPACT_ATOMS: atom_id res chain seq x y z
N MET A 1 -38.39 9.16 55.76
CA MET A 1 -37.81 7.82 55.95
C MET A 1 -38.39 6.86 54.92
N LYS A 2 -37.54 5.96 54.38
CA LYS A 2 -37.80 4.88 53.38
C LYS A 2 -37.64 5.30 51.90
N THR A 3 -36.45 5.08 51.33
CA THR A 3 -36.09 4.07 50.29
C THR A 3 -36.62 4.45 48.89
N LEU A 4 -35.76 4.68 47.89
CA LEU A 4 -35.19 3.60 47.07
C LEU A 4 -33.89 4.08 46.40
N TRP A 5 -32.78 3.37 46.65
CA TRP A 5 -31.57 3.46 45.81
C TRP A 5 -31.73 2.45 44.67
N ILE A 6 -31.64 2.91 43.42
CA ILE A 6 -31.53 2.05 42.24
C ILE A 6 -30.04 1.96 41.90
N PRO A 7 -29.37 0.83 42.14
CA PRO A 7 -28.17 0.48 41.39
C PRO A 7 -28.59 -0.11 40.03
N VAL A 8 -27.60 -0.38 39.18
CA VAL A 8 -27.71 -1.05 37.86
C VAL A 8 -27.84 -0.09 36.68
N LEU A 9 -26.70 0.25 36.07
CA LEU A 9 -26.34 -0.44 34.83
C LEU A 9 -24.82 -0.34 34.59
N LEU A 10 -24.09 -1.26 35.23
CA LEU A 10 -22.83 -1.75 34.67
C LEU A 10 -23.18 -2.60 33.45
N LEU A 11 -23.07 -2.02 32.25
CA LEU A 11 -22.70 -2.80 31.09
C LEU A 11 -21.31 -2.34 30.67
N PHE A 12 -20.36 -2.97 31.35
CA PHE A 12 -18.99 -3.12 30.90
C PHE A 12 -18.99 -3.40 29.40
N THR A 13 -18.45 -2.43 28.67
CA THR A 13 -17.49 -2.60 27.58
C THR A 13 -17.02 -4.04 27.43
N SER A 14 -17.77 -4.85 26.70
CA SER A 14 -17.36 -6.19 26.31
C SER A 14 -17.25 -6.22 24.80
N TYR A 15 -16.03 -5.97 24.36
CA TYR A 15 -15.41 -6.80 23.34
C TYR A 15 -16.22 -7.00 22.05
N LEU A 16 -16.40 -5.93 21.29
CA LEU A 16 -16.20 -6.02 19.84
C LEU A 16 -14.68 -6.10 19.56
N MET A 17 -14.01 -7.09 20.14
CA MET A 17 -12.84 -7.67 19.48
C MET A 17 -13.43 -8.54 18.37
N ALA A 18 -13.91 -7.88 17.32
CA ALA A 18 -13.98 -8.52 16.03
C ALA A 18 -12.51 -8.77 15.67
N GLU A 19 -12.02 -9.95 16.05
CA GLU A 19 -10.78 -10.50 15.53
C GLU A 19 -10.91 -10.47 14.01
N SER A 20 -10.35 -9.43 13.41
CA SER A 20 -10.06 -9.44 12.00
C SER A 20 -8.93 -10.43 11.82
N THR A 21 -9.31 -11.70 11.69
CA THR A 21 -8.43 -12.71 11.13
C THR A 21 -8.04 -12.20 9.75
N SER A 22 -6.88 -11.55 9.71
CA SER A 22 -6.30 -11.00 8.51
C SER A 22 -6.02 -12.20 7.63
N ARG A 23 -6.91 -12.47 6.67
CA ARG A 23 -6.70 -13.54 5.68
C ARG A 23 -5.51 -13.14 4.84
N MET A 24 -4.33 -13.57 5.27
CA MET A 24 -3.10 -13.48 4.47
C MET A 24 -3.27 -14.45 3.31
N VAL A 25 -3.33 -13.91 2.10
CA VAL A 25 -3.36 -14.71 0.87
C VAL A 25 -1.93 -14.89 0.41
N PHE A 26 -1.41 -16.10 0.52
CA PHE A 26 -0.06 -16.42 0.08
C PHE A 26 -0.02 -16.64 -1.44
N ILE A 27 1.03 -16.13 -2.09
CA ILE A 27 1.24 -16.29 -3.53
C ILE A 27 1.93 -17.64 -3.78
N PRO A 28 1.45 -18.47 -4.72
CA PRO A 28 2.20 -19.61 -5.22
C PRO A 28 3.59 -19.20 -5.76
N ARG A 29 4.62 -20.03 -5.54
CA ARG A 29 6.02 -19.69 -5.90
C ARG A 29 6.21 -19.37 -7.39
N ASP A 30 5.47 -20.03 -8.27
CA ASP A 30 5.49 -19.84 -9.72
C ASP A 30 4.86 -18.52 -10.16
N GLN A 31 3.88 -18.00 -9.42
CA GLN A 31 3.35 -16.65 -9.64
C GLN A 31 4.32 -15.58 -9.12
N LEU A 32 5.02 -15.85 -8.02
CA LEU A 32 6.00 -14.93 -7.45
C LEU A 32 7.16 -14.65 -8.42
N SER A 33 7.70 -15.69 -9.07
CA SER A 33 8.79 -15.52 -10.04
C SER A 33 8.37 -14.70 -11.26
N LYS A 34 7.14 -14.91 -11.76
CA LYS A 34 6.55 -14.11 -12.85
C LYS A 34 6.39 -12.65 -12.44
N LEU A 35 5.93 -12.38 -11.22
CA LEU A 35 5.75 -11.02 -10.70
C LEU A 35 7.09 -10.30 -10.53
N GLU A 36 8.12 -10.97 -10.01
CA GLU A 36 9.49 -10.41 -9.93
C GLU A 36 10.05 -10.13 -11.33
N GLN A 37 9.84 -11.04 -12.30
CA GLN A 37 10.24 -10.81 -13.69
C GLN A 37 9.53 -9.61 -14.30
N GLN A 38 8.21 -9.48 -14.09
CA GLN A 38 7.47 -8.31 -14.59
C GLN A 38 7.94 -7.01 -13.94
N PHE A 39 8.24 -7.04 -12.64
CA PHE A 39 8.75 -5.89 -11.90
C PHE A 39 10.14 -5.47 -12.41
N THR A 40 11.08 -6.42 -12.54
CA THR A 40 12.44 -6.14 -13.03
C THR A 40 12.46 -5.62 -14.47
N GLN A 41 11.53 -6.08 -15.32
CA GLN A 41 11.36 -5.60 -16.70
C GLN A 41 10.60 -4.27 -16.82
N SER A 42 10.04 -3.75 -15.73
CA SER A 42 9.31 -2.48 -15.72
C SER A 42 10.23 -1.30 -15.38
N THR A 43 9.83 -0.10 -15.80
CA THR A 43 10.64 1.11 -15.68
C THR A 43 10.14 2.01 -14.57
N THR A 44 10.99 2.92 -14.11
CA THR A 44 10.55 4.00 -13.23
C THR A 44 9.48 4.85 -13.94
N PRO A 45 8.34 5.12 -13.31
CA PRO A 45 7.31 5.96 -13.91
C PRO A 45 7.86 7.36 -14.20
N ASN A 46 7.61 7.89 -15.40
CA ASN A 46 7.99 9.25 -15.73
C ASN A 46 6.92 10.27 -15.28
N ILE A 47 7.25 11.55 -15.33
CA ILE A 47 6.32 12.61 -14.90
C ILE A 47 5.02 12.62 -15.71
N ASP A 48 5.04 12.31 -17.01
CA ASP A 48 3.84 12.32 -17.84
C ASP A 48 2.90 11.17 -17.47
N PHE A 49 3.45 9.98 -17.21
CA PHE A 49 2.71 8.86 -16.67
C PHE A 49 2.07 9.22 -15.32
N LEU A 50 2.86 9.84 -14.41
CA LEU A 50 2.35 10.23 -13.10
C LEU A 50 1.31 11.34 -13.18
N ARG A 51 1.44 12.29 -14.12
CA ARG A 51 0.42 13.32 -14.40
C ARG A 51 -0.88 12.72 -14.91
N GLN A 52 -0.81 11.77 -15.84
CA GLN A 52 -2.00 11.01 -16.29
C GLN A 52 -2.63 10.23 -15.13
N SER A 53 -1.81 9.78 -14.17
CA SER A 53 -2.27 9.05 -12.99
C SER A 53 -3.01 9.91 -11.96
N LEU A 54 -2.90 11.24 -12.00
CA LEU A 54 -3.53 12.13 -11.00
C LEU A 54 -5.06 12.07 -11.02
N GLN A 55 -5.63 11.79 -12.19
CA GLN A 55 -7.07 11.63 -12.38
C GLN A 55 -7.51 10.17 -12.26
N LYS A 56 -6.57 9.23 -12.20
CA LYS A 56 -6.82 7.80 -12.24
C LYS A 56 -6.91 7.22 -10.83
N LYS A 57 -7.94 6.41 -10.62
CA LYS A 57 -8.03 5.50 -9.48
C LYS A 57 -7.50 4.16 -9.93
N TRP A 58 -6.35 3.76 -9.39
CA TRP A 58 -5.71 2.50 -9.73
C TRP A 58 -6.42 1.34 -9.06
N ARG A 59 -6.95 0.41 -9.85
CA ARG A 59 -7.52 -0.82 -9.31
C ARG A 59 -6.47 -1.90 -9.35
N CYS A 60 -6.12 -2.43 -8.19
CA CYS A 60 -4.99 -3.34 -8.06
C CYS A 60 -5.43 -4.79 -7.83
N GLU A 61 -4.86 -5.71 -8.60
CA GLU A 61 -4.76 -7.11 -8.22
C GLU A 61 -3.65 -7.22 -7.17
N LEU A 62 -3.97 -7.84 -6.03
CA LEU A 62 -3.08 -7.92 -4.89
C LEU A 62 -2.55 -9.34 -4.71
N TYR A 63 -1.25 -9.45 -4.49
CA TYR A 63 -0.57 -10.71 -4.30
C TYR A 63 0.26 -10.62 -3.00
N GLY A 64 0.04 -11.52 -2.03
CA GLY A 64 0.79 -11.61 -0.78
C GLY A 64 0.07 -11.06 0.47
N ALA A 65 0.83 -10.82 1.55
CA ALA A 65 0.31 -10.38 2.84
C ALA A 65 -0.16 -8.91 2.85
N ARG A 66 -1.45 -8.66 3.10
CA ARG A 66 -2.04 -7.31 3.10
C ARG A 66 -2.79 -7.02 4.40
N THR A 67 -2.84 -5.75 4.77
CA THR A 67 -3.68 -5.28 5.89
C THR A 67 -5.15 -5.27 5.47
N GLN A 68 -6.05 -5.45 6.43
CA GLN A 68 -7.50 -5.45 6.18
C GLN A 68 -8.00 -4.12 5.60
N ALA A 69 -7.37 -3.00 5.99
CA ALA A 69 -7.69 -1.67 5.47
C ALA A 69 -7.38 -1.53 3.96
N GLN A 70 -6.32 -2.17 3.46
CA GLN A 70 -5.97 -2.19 2.04
C GLN A 70 -6.97 -3.02 1.21
N VAL A 71 -7.49 -4.10 1.78
CA VAL A 71 -8.48 -4.97 1.11
C VAL A 71 -9.87 -4.34 1.10
N LYS A 72 -10.28 -3.71 2.21
CA LYS A 72 -11.65 -3.18 2.40
C LYS A 72 -11.98 -1.96 1.54
N ASN A 73 -11.00 -1.10 1.23
CA ASN A 73 -11.21 0.13 0.46
C ASN A 73 -11.15 -0.10 -1.07
N ASN A 74 -11.73 -1.22 -1.53
CA ASN A 74 -12.02 -1.51 -2.93
C ASN A 74 -10.81 -1.51 -3.89
N LEU A 75 -9.62 -1.91 -3.42
CA LEU A 75 -8.39 -2.06 -4.22
C LEU A 75 -7.76 -0.75 -4.74
N GLU A 76 -8.25 0.41 -4.27
CA GLU A 76 -7.67 1.74 -4.59
C GLU A 76 -6.40 2.00 -3.75
N LEU A 77 -5.31 1.31 -4.09
CA LEU A 77 -4.04 1.46 -3.36
C LEU A 77 -3.35 2.80 -3.63
N TYR A 78 -3.46 3.28 -4.87
CA TYR A 78 -2.68 4.41 -5.35
C TYR A 78 -3.58 5.53 -5.89
N LYS A 79 -3.33 6.73 -5.38
CA LYS A 79 -3.82 8.00 -5.90
C LYS A 79 -2.73 9.04 -5.63
N PHE A 80 -1.81 9.19 -6.57
CA PHE A 80 -0.68 10.10 -6.42
C PHE A 80 -1.10 11.55 -6.65
N ILE A 81 -0.57 12.46 -5.84
CA ILE A 81 -0.78 13.90 -5.94
C ILE A 81 0.60 14.56 -5.76
N PRO A 82 1.07 15.40 -6.70
CA PRO A 82 2.36 16.07 -6.55
C PRO A 82 2.34 16.98 -5.33
N VAL A 83 3.45 17.01 -4.59
CA VAL A 83 3.65 17.91 -3.45
C VAL A 83 4.89 18.75 -3.77
N GLY A 84 4.68 20.02 -4.09
CA GLY A 84 5.75 20.93 -4.50
C GLY A 84 6.14 20.80 -5.97
N VAL A 85 7.35 21.27 -6.29
CA VAL A 85 7.86 21.30 -7.68
C VAL A 85 8.33 19.90 -8.08
N SER A 86 7.74 19.37 -9.15
CA SER A 86 8.15 18.09 -9.76
C SER A 86 8.77 18.36 -11.13
N THR A 87 9.97 17.84 -11.35
CA THR A 87 10.65 17.82 -12.64
C THR A 87 10.48 16.46 -13.31
N SER A 88 10.98 16.31 -14.54
CA SER A 88 10.97 15.04 -15.26
C SER A 88 11.76 13.93 -14.55
N GLU A 89 12.78 14.30 -13.76
CA GLU A 89 13.68 13.34 -13.11
C GLU A 89 13.51 13.26 -11.59
N ASN A 90 12.90 14.27 -10.95
CA ASN A 90 12.76 14.31 -9.50
C ASN A 90 11.41 14.90 -9.08
N GLY A 91 10.81 14.36 -8.03
CA GLY A 91 9.57 14.92 -7.49
C GLY A 91 9.10 14.22 -6.23
N LEU A 92 8.18 14.88 -5.52
CA LEU A 92 7.54 14.32 -4.34
C LEU A 92 6.04 14.15 -4.62
N TYR A 93 5.52 12.98 -4.26
CA TYR A 93 4.13 12.62 -4.51
C TYR A 93 3.51 12.07 -3.24
N LYS A 94 2.39 12.65 -2.81
CA LYS A 94 1.56 12.09 -1.76
C LYS A 94 0.61 11.06 -2.36
N ASN A 95 0.61 9.86 -1.81
CA ASN A 95 -0.39 8.85 -2.08
C ASN A 95 -1.58 9.02 -1.14
N ASN A 96 -2.73 9.41 -1.69
CA ASN A 96 -4.00 9.48 -0.97
C ASN A 96 -4.81 8.18 -1.03
N GLY A 97 -4.27 7.13 -1.63
CA GLY A 97 -4.84 5.79 -1.60
C GLY A 97 -4.60 5.06 -0.28
N THR A 98 -4.88 3.76 -0.27
CA THR A 98 -4.89 2.94 0.95
C THR A 98 -3.58 2.21 1.25
N GLN A 99 -2.56 2.39 0.41
CA GLN A 99 -1.22 1.84 0.68
C GLN A 99 -0.64 2.37 2.00
N VAL A 100 0.15 1.54 2.69
CA VAL A 100 0.73 1.88 4.00
C VAL A 100 1.68 3.07 3.90
N THR A 101 2.49 3.11 2.85
CA THR A 101 3.43 4.19 2.55
C THR A 101 2.73 5.35 1.85
N LYS A 102 2.97 6.58 2.34
CA LYS A 102 2.23 7.77 1.87
C LYS A 102 3.04 8.77 1.05
N LEU A 103 4.32 8.98 1.32
CA LEU A 103 5.11 9.99 0.61
C LEU A 103 6.15 9.31 -0.28
N TYR A 104 5.98 9.47 -1.58
CA TYR A 104 6.83 8.87 -2.61
C TYR A 104 7.80 9.88 -3.18
N SER A 105 9.06 9.48 -3.27
CA SER A 105 10.12 10.20 -3.95
C SER A 105 10.32 9.58 -5.33
N LEU A 106 10.16 10.42 -6.36
CA LEU A 106 10.62 10.12 -7.70
C LEU A 106 12.06 10.59 -7.84
N THR A 107 12.91 9.70 -8.32
CA THR A 107 14.26 9.97 -8.82
C THR A 107 14.37 9.38 -10.22
N LYS A 108 15.47 9.70 -10.93
CA LYS A 108 15.77 9.14 -12.25
C LYS A 108 15.72 7.61 -12.30
N SER A 109 16.09 6.94 -11.20
CA SER A 109 16.21 5.49 -11.15
C SER A 109 15.08 4.80 -10.38
N ARG A 110 14.30 5.49 -9.55
CA ARG A 110 13.31 4.86 -8.67
C ARG A 110 12.12 5.77 -8.38
N PHE A 111 10.96 5.16 -8.19
CA PHE A 111 9.82 5.81 -7.58
C PHE A 111 9.41 4.98 -6.37
N TYR A 112 9.64 5.50 -5.16
CA TYR A 112 9.55 4.70 -3.95
C TYR A 112 9.11 5.53 -2.75
N ALA A 113 8.57 4.84 -1.75
CA ALA A 113 8.26 5.41 -0.45
C ALA A 113 8.79 4.51 0.66
N ARG A 114 9.10 5.10 1.81
CA ARG A 114 9.44 4.38 3.03
C ARG A 114 8.56 4.87 4.18
N GLN A 115 8.03 3.95 4.97
CA GLN A 115 7.31 4.26 6.20
C GLN A 115 7.66 3.22 7.27
N GLY A 116 8.50 3.63 8.22
CA GLY A 116 9.09 2.72 9.20
C GLY A 116 9.89 1.62 8.51
N GLU A 117 9.49 0.37 8.78
CA GLU A 117 10.09 -0.85 8.25
C GLU A 117 9.56 -1.23 6.86
N PHE A 118 8.62 -0.48 6.29
CA PHE A 118 8.05 -0.80 4.98
C PHE A 118 8.66 0.07 3.88
N ILE A 119 9.09 -0.56 2.80
CA ILE A 119 9.50 0.10 1.55
C ILE A 119 8.53 -0.33 0.46
N ASP A 120 8.00 0.63 -0.29
CA ASP A 120 7.18 0.37 -1.47
C ASP A 120 7.87 0.97 -2.68
N GLU A 121 8.23 0.15 -3.66
CA GLU A 121 8.77 0.60 -4.94
C GLU A 121 7.72 0.39 -6.02
N VAL A 122 7.48 1.43 -6.79
CA VAL A 122 6.44 1.47 -7.82
C VAL A 122 7.11 1.68 -9.17
N ARG A 123 6.74 0.83 -10.12
CA ARG A 123 7.22 0.86 -11.50
C ARG A 123 6.06 0.87 -12.48
N ALA A 124 6.34 1.23 -13.72
CA ALA A 124 5.36 1.29 -14.81
C ALA A 124 5.75 0.35 -15.96
N LYS A 125 4.75 -0.33 -16.52
CA LYS A 125 4.87 -1.10 -17.76
C LYS A 125 3.63 -0.84 -18.62
N GLY A 126 3.79 -0.06 -19.69
CA GLY A 126 2.66 0.46 -20.45
C GLY A 126 1.76 1.31 -19.54
N GLN A 127 0.46 0.98 -19.47
CA GLN A 127 -0.50 1.66 -18.59
C GLN A 127 -0.68 0.97 -17.22
N THR A 128 0.15 -0.02 -16.89
CA THR A 128 0.05 -0.77 -15.63
C THR A 128 1.09 -0.26 -14.64
N LEU A 129 0.67 -0.04 -13.39
CA LEU A 129 1.57 0.09 -12.25
C LEU A 129 1.89 -1.28 -11.66
N ILE A 130 3.16 -1.52 -11.41
CA ILE A 130 3.63 -2.71 -10.72
C ILE A 130 4.34 -2.24 -9.46
N ALA A 131 3.82 -2.61 -8.29
CA ALA A 131 4.41 -2.25 -7.03
C ALA A 131 4.94 -3.46 -6.27
N LYS A 132 6.08 -3.27 -5.60
CA LYS A 132 6.71 -4.24 -4.72
C LYS A 132 6.84 -3.63 -3.33
N THR A 133 6.12 -4.19 -2.37
CA THR A 133 6.23 -3.79 -0.96
C THR A 133 7.12 -4.79 -0.23
N GLN A 134 8.11 -4.28 0.48
CA GLN A 134 9.10 -5.03 1.23
C GLN A 134 9.10 -4.61 2.70
N HIS A 135 9.45 -5.54 3.57
CA HIS A 135 9.76 -5.30 4.98
C HIS A 135 11.27 -5.30 5.17
N VAL A 136 11.75 -4.38 6.00
CA VAL A 136 13.14 -4.29 6.45
C VAL A 136 13.18 -4.84 7.88
N SER A 137 13.81 -6.00 8.07
CA SER A 137 14.02 -6.55 9.42
C SER A 137 15.09 -5.76 10.19
N ALA A 138 15.20 -6.02 11.49
CA ALA A 138 16.12 -5.31 12.38
C ALA A 138 17.60 -5.44 11.98
N ASP A 139 17.97 -6.55 11.33
CA ASP A 139 19.30 -6.81 10.77
C ASP A 139 19.52 -6.15 9.38
N GLY A 140 18.52 -5.46 8.85
CA GLY A 140 18.55 -4.81 7.54
C GLY A 140 18.15 -5.71 6.37
N THR A 141 17.80 -6.97 6.60
CA THR A 141 17.38 -7.89 5.53
C THR A 141 16.05 -7.42 4.90
N LEU A 142 15.97 -7.47 3.57
CA LEU A 142 14.78 -7.12 2.82
C LEU A 142 13.96 -8.35 2.47
N SER A 143 12.71 -8.40 2.94
CA SER A 143 11.76 -9.45 2.60
C SER A 143 10.61 -8.89 1.77
N THR A 144 10.40 -9.41 0.57
CA THR A 144 9.23 -9.05 -0.25
C THR A 144 7.97 -9.59 0.39
N LEU A 145 7.07 -8.69 0.81
CA LEU A 145 5.79 -9.07 1.39
C LEU A 145 4.74 -9.31 0.31
N THR A 146 4.77 -8.46 -0.72
CA THR A 146 3.66 -8.37 -1.67
C THR A 146 4.03 -7.76 -3.01
N TYR A 147 3.21 -8.09 -3.99
CA TYR A 147 3.11 -7.39 -5.26
C TYR A 147 1.71 -6.79 -5.47
N SER A 148 1.65 -5.71 -6.23
CA SER A 148 0.40 -5.15 -6.76
C SER A 148 0.52 -4.91 -8.24
N LEU A 149 -0.46 -5.39 -9.01
CA LEU A 149 -0.61 -5.05 -10.43
C LEU A 149 -1.84 -4.16 -10.57
N CYS A 150 -1.63 -2.87 -10.86
CA CYS A 150 -2.72 -1.91 -10.93
C CYS A 150 -2.94 -1.41 -12.34
N LYS A 151 -4.19 -1.47 -12.78
CA LYS A 151 -4.63 -1.05 -14.12
C LYS A 151 -5.62 0.10 -14.04
#